data_AF-A0A7C4EKV7-F1
#
_entry.id   AF-A0A7C4EKV7-F1
#
_cell.length_a   1.000
_cell.length_b   1.000
_cell.length_c   1.000
_cell.angle_alpha   90.00
_cell.angle_beta   90.00
_cell.angle_gamma   90.00
#
_symmetry.space_group_name_H-M   'P 1'
#
loop_
_entity.id
_entity.type
_entity.pdbx_description
1 polymer ?
#
loop_
_entity_poly.entity_id
_entity_poly.type
_entity_poly.pdbx_seq_one_letter_code
_entity_poly.pdbx_strand_id
1 'polypeptide(L)'
;MIEALSFEFMRNALLAGLLASVACGVIGSLVVVNRVVFVAGGISHAAYGGVGLAFFLGLPVLPVTVAFSLGVAAVMAAVTFGRRERADTVVGVL
;
A
#
# COMPACT_ATOMS: atom_id res chain seq x y z
N MET A 1 15.34 -28.26 10.47
CA MET A 1 14.14 -27.41 10.33
C MET A 1 13.88 -26.54 11.55
N ILE A 2 13.90 -27.08 12.78
CA ILE A 2 13.72 -26.27 14.01
C ILE A 2 14.89 -25.29 14.22
N GLU A 3 16.11 -25.64 13.80
CA GLU A 3 17.27 -24.73 13.83
C GLU A 3 17.06 -23.40 13.08
N ALA A 4 16.22 -23.38 12.04
CA ALA A 4 15.97 -22.15 11.29
C ALA A 4 15.22 -21.10 12.14
N LEU A 5 14.47 -21.53 13.16
CA LEU A 5 13.72 -20.66 14.07
C LEU A 5 14.59 -20.04 15.18
N SER A 6 15.84 -20.50 15.35
CA SER A 6 16.77 -19.90 16.30
C SER A 6 17.32 -18.56 15.79
N PHE A 7 17.34 -18.36 14.47
CA PHE A 7 17.76 -17.10 13.87
C PHE A 7 16.75 -15.99 14.15
N GLU A 8 17.24 -14.90 14.73
CA GLU A 8 16.43 -13.73 15.04
C GLU A 8 15.75 -13.13 13.81
N PHE A 9 16.44 -13.14 12.66
CA PHE A 9 15.86 -12.77 11.37
C PHE A 9 14.62 -13.60 11.01
N MET A 10 14.67 -14.93 11.21
CA MET A 10 13.55 -15.82 10.88
C MET A 10 12.35 -15.54 11.78
N ARG A 11 12.59 -15.33 13.09
CA ARG A 11 11.54 -14.98 14.04
C ARG A 11 10.90 -13.64 13.70
N ASN A 12 11.70 -12.64 13.33
CA ASN A 12 11.21 -11.32 12.92
C ASN A 12 10.45 -11.39 11.59
N ALA A 13 10.91 -12.19 10.62
CA ALA A 13 10.22 -12.39 9.35
C ALA A 13 8.85 -13.05 9.54
N LEU A 14 8.76 -14.05 10.42
CA LEU A 14 7.49 -14.69 10.77
C LEU A 14 6.53 -13.73 11.48
N LEU A 15 7.03 -12.95 12.45
CA LEU A 15 6.23 -11.92 13.13
C LEU A 15 5.75 -10.85 12.15
N ALA A 16 6.63 -10.35 11.29
CA ALA A 16 6.29 -9.37 10.27
C ALA A 16 5.26 -9.92 9.27
N GLY A 17 5.41 -11.17 8.83
CA GLY A 17 4.47 -11.84 7.94
C GLY A 17 3.10 -12.04 8.57
N LEU A 18 3.05 -12.42 9.85
CA LEU A 18 1.80 -12.57 10.60
C LEU A 18 1.07 -11.22 10.71
N LEU A 19 1.78 -10.17 11.14
CA LEU A 19 1.23 -8.82 11.27
C LEU A 19 0.76 -8.27 9.91
N ALA A 20 1.56 -8.47 8.85
CA ALA A 20 1.20 -8.08 7.49
C ALA A 20 -0.04 -8.82 6.98
N SER A 21 -0.18 -10.13 7.26
CA SER A 21 -1.34 -10.92 6.87
C SER A 21 -2.63 -10.40 7.51
N VAL A 22 -2.60 -10.10 8.81
CA VAL A 22 -3.74 -9.52 9.52
C VAL A 22 -4.12 -8.15 8.93
N ALA A 23 -3.13 -7.28 8.72
CA ALA A 23 -3.35 -5.97 8.13
C ALA A 23 -3.93 -6.07 6.70
N CYS A 24 -3.34 -6.89 5.83
CA CYS A 24 -3.79 -7.11 4.47
C CYS A 24 -5.18 -7.75 4.40
N GLY A 25 -5.52 -8.67 5.31
CA GLY A 25 -6.85 -9.28 5.36
C GLY A 25 -7.94 -8.26 5.72
N VAL A 26 -7.70 -7.43 6.74
CA VAL A 26 -8.65 -6.38 7.15
C VAL A 26 -8.79 -5.33 6.05
N ILE A 27 -7.68 -4.77 5.56
CA ILE A 27 -7.71 -3.73 4.52
C ILE A 27 -8.28 -4.27 3.21
N GLY A 28 -7.91 -5.49 2.80
CA GLY A 28 -8.42 -6.12 1.58
C GLY A 28 -9.93 -6.29 1.60
N SER A 29 -10.51 -6.76 2.72
CA SER A 29 -11.96 -6.88 2.85
C SER A 29 -12.67 -5.53 2.73
N LEU A 30 -12.12 -4.47 3.34
CA LEU A 30 -12.64 -3.11 3.24
C LEU A 30 -12.57 -2.58 1.81
N VAL A 31 -11.45 -2.80 1.10
CA VAL A 31 -11.26 -2.37 -0.29
C VAL A 31 -12.29 -3.01 -1.22
N VAL A 32 -12.57 -4.31 -1.03
CA VAL A 32 -13.55 -5.05 -1.84
C VAL A 32 -14.98 -4.58 -1.56
N VAL A 33 -15.37 -4.45 -0.28
CA VAL A 33 -16.73 -4.02 0.10
C VAL A 33 -17.01 -2.60 -0.37
N ASN A 34 -16.03 -1.70 -0.29
CA ASN A 34 -16.18 -0.31 -0.70
C ASN A 34 -16.04 -0.10 -2.22
N ARG A 35 -15.73 -1.14 -3.00
CA ARG A 35 -15.52 -1.05 -4.46
C ARG A 35 -14.52 0.08 -4.80
N VAL A 36 -13.32 -0.04 -4.23
CA VAL A 36 -12.18 0.86 -4.46
C VAL A 36 -10.93 0.05 -4.83
N VAL A 37 -11.12 -1.07 -5.53
CA VAL A 37 -10.06 -2.04 -5.85
C VAL A 37 -9.02 -1.42 -6.79
N PHE A 38 -9.46 -0.67 -7.81
CA PHE A 38 -8.56 0.00 -8.74
C PHE A 38 -7.80 1.15 -8.08
N VAL A 39 -8.47 1.89 -7.19
CA VAL A 39 -7.82 2.97 -6.40
C VAL A 39 -6.72 2.39 -5.51
N ALA A 40 -7.02 1.33 -4.76
CA ALA A 40 -6.06 0.65 -3.91
C ALA A 40 -4.88 0.05 -4.72
N GLY A 41 -5.17 -0.56 -5.87
CA GLY A 41 -4.15 -1.08 -6.79
C GLY A 41 -3.23 0.03 -7.33
N GLY A 42 -3.80 1.16 -7.74
CA GLY A 42 -3.06 2.32 -8.22
C GLY A 42 -2.14 2.93 -7.16
N ILE A 43 -2.63 3.10 -5.93
CA ILE A 43 -1.81 3.58 -4.80
C ILE A 43 -0.67 2.60 -4.51
N SER A 44 -0.92 1.29 -4.59
CA SER A 44 0.09 0.25 -4.35
C SER A 44 1.23 0.31 -5.37
N HIS A 45 0.93 0.56 -6.65
CA HIS A 45 1.97 0.77 -7.67
C HIS A 45 2.73 2.08 -7.47
N ALA A 46 2.02 3.16 -7.14
CA ALA A 46 2.63 4.44 -6.90
C ALA A 46 3.57 4.43 -5.68
N ALA A 47 3.31 3.60 -4.69
CA ALA A 47 4.21 3.41 -3.55
C ALA A 47 5.64 3.02 -3.97
N TYR A 48 5.81 2.20 -5.02
CA TYR A 48 7.14 1.88 -5.56
C TYR A 48 7.86 3.11 -6.12
N GLY A 49 7.13 4.07 -6.69
CA GLY A 49 7.67 5.37 -7.09
C GLY A 49 8.22 6.15 -5.90
N GLY A 50 7.53 6.10 -4.75
CA GLY A 50 8.00 6.67 -3.48
C GLY A 50 9.30 6.03 -2.98
N VAL A 51 9.42 4.69 -3.09
CA VAL A 51 10.67 3.98 -2.78
C VAL A 51 11.80 4.46 -3.69
N GLY A 52 11.57 4.52 -5.00
CA GLY A 52 12.56 4.99 -5.97
C GLY A 52 12.99 6.44 -5.71
N LEU A 53 12.05 7.31 -5.34
CA LEU A 53 12.32 8.71 -4.99
C LEU A 53 13.15 8.83 -3.71
N ALA A 54 12.91 7.99 -2.71
CA ALA A 54 13.72 7.94 -1.50
C ALA A 54 15.18 7.54 -1.81
N PHE A 55 15.37 6.52 -2.64
CA PHE A 55 16.70 6.09 -3.08
C PHE A 55 17.42 7.16 -3.91
N PHE A 56 16.71 7.82 -4.83
CA PHE A 56 17.29 8.87 -5.67
C PHE A 56 17.77 10.08 -4.87
N LEU A 57 17.02 10.48 -3.85
CA LEU A 57 17.35 11.62 -2.98
C LEU A 57 18.28 11.24 -1.82
N GLY A 58 18.60 9.95 -1.64
CA GLY A 58 19.38 9.47 -0.50
C GLY A 58 18.67 9.67 0.86
N LEU A 59 17.34 9.77 0.85
CA LEU A 59 16.52 10.01 2.03
C LEU A 59 16.05 8.69 2.66
N PRO A 60 15.63 8.69 3.94
CA PRO A 60 15.10 7.51 4.59
C PRO A 60 13.87 6.96 3.85
N VAL A 61 13.90 5.67 3.50
CA VAL A 61 12.89 5.01 2.66
C VAL A 61 11.49 5.11 3.28
N LEU A 62 11.30 4.59 4.50
CA LEU A 62 9.98 4.53 5.14
C LEU A 62 9.19 5.86 5.13
N PRO A 63 9.71 6.99 5.66
CA PRO A 63 8.95 8.23 5.71
C PRO A 63 8.67 8.83 4.33
N VAL A 64 9.61 8.73 3.39
CA VAL A 64 9.42 9.25 2.03
C VAL A 64 8.38 8.42 1.28
N THR A 65 8.45 7.09 1.36
CA THR A 65 7.47 6.21 0.72
C THR A 65 6.07 6.44 1.26
N VAL A 66 5.94 6.59 2.59
CA VAL A 66 4.64 6.87 3.25
C VAL A 66 4.11 8.23 2.83
N ALA A 67 4.92 9.28 2.87
CA ALA A 67 4.51 10.63 2.46
C ALA A 67 4.07 10.67 0.98
N PHE A 68 4.82 10.01 0.10
CA PHE A 68 4.48 9.92 -1.32
C PHE A 68 3.18 9.14 -1.55
N SER A 69 3.02 7.98 -0.90
CA SER A 69 1.81 7.15 -1.00
C SER A 69 0.57 7.88 -0.49
N LEU A 70 0.70 8.62 0.62
CA LEU A 70 -0.38 9.47 1.15
C LEU A 70 -0.72 10.62 0.20
N GLY A 71 0.27 11.24 -0.43
CA GLY A 71 0.05 12.27 -1.44
C GLY A 71 -0.74 11.73 -2.64
N VAL A 72 -0.35 10.57 -3.16
CA VAL A 72 -1.07 9.90 -4.26
C VAL A 72 -2.49 9.53 -3.83
N ALA A 73 -2.66 8.97 -2.63
CA ALA A 73 -3.97 8.63 -2.09
C ALA A 73 -4.87 9.87 -1.95
N ALA A 74 -4.34 11.00 -1.50
CA ALA A 74 -5.07 12.27 -1.40
C ALA A 74 -5.48 12.81 -2.77
N VAL A 75 -4.59 12.72 -3.78
CA VAL A 75 -4.91 13.10 -5.16
C VAL A 75 -6.01 12.21 -5.73
N MET A 76 -5.90 10.88 -5.58
CA MET A 76 -6.94 9.96 -6.04
C MET A 76 -8.27 10.19 -5.32
N ALA A 77 -8.23 10.45 -4.01
CA ALA A 77 -9.41 10.78 -3.23
C ALA A 77 -10.06 12.08 -3.73
N ALA A 78 -9.28 13.15 -3.96
CA ALA A 78 -9.78 14.43 -4.45
C ALA A 78 -10.39 14.31 -5.86
N VAL A 79 -9.79 13.52 -6.75
CA VAL A 79 -10.32 13.27 -8.11
C VAL A 79 -11.62 12.47 -8.06
N THR A 80 -11.77 11.60 -7.06
CA THR A 80 -12.95 10.75 -6.87
C THR A 80 -14.07 11.46 -6.08
N PHE A 81 -13.73 12.43 -5.24
CA PHE A 81 -14.68 13.10 -4.35
C PHE A 81 -15.73 13.89 -5.14
N GLY A 82 -17.01 13.59 -4.90
CA GLY A 82 -18.14 14.30 -5.50
C GLY A 82 -18.56 13.86 -6.92
N ARG A 83 -17.90 12.86 -7.52
CA ARG A 83 -18.35 12.25 -8.78
C ARG A 83 -19.38 11.15 -8.49
N ARG A 84 -20.55 11.23 -9.15
CA ARG A 84 -21.62 10.21 -9.07
C ARG A 84 -21.25 8.88 -9.73
N GLU A 85 -20.24 8.91 -10.60
CA GLU A 85 -19.64 7.74 -11.24
C GLU A 85 -18.80 6.94 -10.23
N ARG A 86 -18.81 5.62 -10.32
CA ARG A 86 -18.06 4.75 -9.40
C ARG A 86 -16.56 5.08 -9.49
N ALA A 87 -15.91 5.21 -8.33
CA ALA A 87 -14.47 5.44 -8.22
C ALA A 87 -13.65 4.47 -9.10
N ASP A 88 -14.01 3.18 -9.06
CA ASP A 88 -13.41 2.13 -9.88
C ASP A 88 -13.59 2.35 -11.39
N THR A 89 -14.69 2.95 -11.84
CA THR A 89 -14.95 3.21 -13.26
C THR A 89 -14.17 4.42 -13.76
N VAL A 90 -13.99 5.45 -12.94
CA VAL A 90 -13.19 6.62 -13.29
C VAL A 90 -11.70 6.26 -13.33
N VAL A 91 -11.23 5.46 -12.37
CA VAL A 91 -9.81 5.05 -12.31
C VAL A 91 -9.51 3.93 -13.30
N GLY A 92 -10.42 2.98 -13.52
CA GLY A 92 -10.19 1.86 -14.45
C GLY A 92 -10.18 2.23 -15.94
N VAL A 93 -10.59 3.45 -16.30
CA VAL A 93 -10.52 3.97 -17.68
C VAL A 93 -9.22 4.76 -17.93
N LEU A 94 -8.51 5.18 -16.88
CA LEU A 94 -7.19 5.81 -16.93
C LEU A 94 -6.08 4.75 -17.01
#